data_AF-A0A7T6Z001-F1
#
_entry.id   AF-A0A7T6Z001-F1
#
_cell.length_a   1.000
_cell.length_b   1.000
_cell.length_c   1.000
_cell.angle_alpha   90.00
_cell.angle_beta   90.00
_cell.angle_gamma   90.00
#
_symmetry.space_group_name_H-M   'P 1'
#
loop_
_entity.id
_entity.type
_entity.pdbx_description
1 polymer ?
#
loop_
_entity_poly.entity_id
_entity_poly.type
_entity_poly.pdbx_seq_one_letter_code
_entity_poly.pdbx_strand_id
1 'polypeptide(L)'
;MTIPLFEEYLQDDKNQLYRLFLYAIYRANPEIITEVIEMQKLESDPNIQKKIDHVVRKFEWDKKWKEEGREEGREEGIEKARLEMARTLLKDGSSLGYISKVTGLTIDRIKQLNQK
;
A
#
# COMPACT_ATOMS: atom_id res chain seq x y z
N MET A 1 15.80 -16.45 40.22
CA MET A 1 15.62 -15.13 39.58
C MET A 1 14.55 -15.33 38.53
N THR A 2 13.30 -15.11 38.91
CA THR A 2 12.12 -15.36 38.08
C THR A 2 12.04 -14.28 37.01
N ILE A 3 12.07 -14.69 35.74
CA ILE A 3 11.77 -13.81 34.61
C ILE A 3 10.32 -13.33 34.82
N PRO A 4 10.05 -12.02 34.91
CA PRO A 4 8.67 -11.54 35.06
C PRO A 4 7.85 -12.02 33.87
N LEU A 5 6.76 -12.72 34.16
CA LEU A 5 5.84 -13.21 33.14
C LEU A 5 5.28 -12.04 32.33
N PHE A 6 5.09 -12.33 31.05
CA PHE A 6 4.45 -11.60 29.95
C PHE A 6 3.32 -10.59 30.31
N GLU A 7 2.70 -10.68 31.48
CA GLU A 7 1.59 -9.84 31.95
C GLU A 7 2.00 -8.37 32.18
N GLU A 8 3.24 -8.09 32.58
CA GLU A 8 3.74 -6.71 32.73
C GLU A 8 3.89 -5.96 31.40
N TYR A 9 3.95 -6.68 30.26
CA TYR A 9 4.12 -6.07 28.93
C TYR A 9 2.82 -5.46 28.38
N LEU A 10 1.67 -5.80 28.95
CA LEU A 10 0.36 -5.42 28.41
C LEU A 10 -0.19 -4.10 28.98
N GLN A 11 0.34 -3.59 30.09
CA GLN A 11 -0.36 -2.56 30.87
C GLN A 11 0.17 -1.13 30.80
N ASP A 12 1.31 -0.85 30.18
CA ASP A 12 1.87 0.51 30.24
C ASP A 12 2.43 0.96 28.88
N ASP A 13 2.64 2.27 28.68
CA ASP A 13 2.87 3.00 27.41
C ASP A 13 3.95 2.47 26.41
N LYS A 14 4.56 1.31 26.69
CA LYS A 14 5.40 0.47 25.80
C LYS A 14 4.66 -0.16 24.61
N ASN A 15 3.35 0.07 24.48
CA ASN A 15 2.53 -0.36 23.34
C ASN A 15 3.08 0.14 21.99
N GLN A 16 3.76 1.29 21.94
CA GLN A 16 4.41 1.76 20.73
C GLN A 16 5.61 0.90 20.35
N LEU A 17 6.50 0.58 21.29
CA LEU A 17 7.72 -0.17 21.00
C LEU A 17 7.40 -1.61 20.59
N TYR A 18 6.44 -2.23 21.26
CA TYR A 18 5.96 -3.57 20.89
C TYR A 18 5.33 -3.57 19.50
N ARG A 19 4.50 -2.57 19.19
CA ARG A 19 3.96 -2.38 17.83
C ARG A 19 5.05 -2.12 16.80
N LEU A 20 6.07 -1.33 17.15
CA LEU A 20 7.20 -1.02 16.28
C LEU A 20 8.03 -2.27 15.99
N PHE A 21 8.22 -3.13 17.00
CA PHE A 21 8.97 -4.37 16.89
C PHE A 21 8.22 -5.40 16.05
N LEU A 22 6.91 -5.59 16.29
CA LEU A 22 6.05 -6.40 15.42
C LEU A 22 6.02 -5.85 13.99
N TYR A 23 5.92 -4.54 13.82
CA TYR A 23 5.96 -3.90 12.51
C TYR A 23 7.32 -4.11 11.80
N ALA A 24 8.43 -4.01 12.55
CA ALA A 24 9.77 -4.22 12.02
C ALA A 24 9.99 -5.67 11.59
N ILE A 25 9.56 -6.64 12.40
CA ILE A 25 9.61 -8.06 12.03
C ILE A 25 8.71 -8.34 10.83
N TYR A 26 7.50 -7.76 10.76
CA TYR A 26 6.59 -7.90 9.62
C TYR A 26 7.22 -7.39 8.33
N ARG A 27 7.88 -6.23 8.41
CA ARG A 27 8.58 -5.62 7.28
C ARG A 27 9.79 -6.44 6.84
N ALA A 28 10.43 -7.17 7.76
CA ALA A 28 11.61 -7.98 7.49
C ALA A 28 11.25 -9.37 6.93
N ASN A 29 10.26 -10.05 7.53
CA ASN A 29 9.75 -11.32 7.05
C ASN A 29 8.30 -11.55 7.54
N PRO A 30 7.29 -11.38 6.67
CA PRO A 30 5.88 -11.51 7.04
C PRO A 30 5.46 -12.95 7.34
N GLU A 31 6.14 -13.96 6.81
CA GLU A 31 5.82 -15.39 7.05
C GLU A 31 6.08 -15.77 8.51
N ILE A 32 7.19 -15.30 9.08
CA ILE A 32 7.55 -15.53 10.49
C ILE A 32 6.49 -14.98 11.44
N ILE A 33 5.91 -13.81 11.13
CA ILE A 33 4.85 -13.25 11.97
C ILE A 33 3.56 -14.03 11.86
N THR A 34 3.20 -14.49 10.67
CA THR A 34 2.02 -15.32 10.47
C THR A 34 2.14 -16.62 11.26
N GLU A 35 3.29 -17.29 11.20
CA GLU A 35 3.57 -18.49 11.99
C GLU A 35 3.51 -18.24 13.50
N VAL A 36 4.19 -17.20 14.01
CA VAL A 36 4.15 -16.87 15.45
C VAL A 36 2.74 -16.53 15.93
N ILE A 37 1.97 -15.83 15.10
CA ILE A 37 0.56 -15.53 15.36
C ILE A 37 -0.25 -16.82 15.41
N GLU A 38 -0.15 -17.68 14.40
CA GLU A 38 -0.89 -18.94 14.31
C GLU A 38 -0.54 -19.91 15.44
N MET A 39 0.73 -19.98 15.83
CA MET A 39 1.18 -20.76 16.99
C MET A 39 0.56 -20.25 18.29
N GLN A 40 0.43 -18.92 18.49
CA GLN A 40 -0.26 -18.37 19.66
C GLN A 40 -1.77 -18.62 19.65
N LYS A 41 -2.42 -18.68 18.47
CA LYS A 41 -3.86 -18.98 18.36
C LYS A 41 -4.23 -20.36 18.92
N LEU A 42 -3.29 -21.32 18.90
CA LEU A 42 -3.50 -22.69 19.40
C LEU A 42 -3.52 -22.80 20.93
N GLU A 43 -2.91 -21.84 21.65
CA GLU A 43 -2.75 -21.88 23.11
C GLU A 43 -3.49 -20.75 23.85
N SER A 44 -4.18 -19.86 23.13
CA SER A 44 -4.66 -18.59 23.68
C SER A 44 -6.14 -18.55 24.08
N ASP A 45 -6.41 -17.92 25.23
CA ASP A 45 -7.72 -17.48 25.71
C ASP A 45 -8.52 -16.73 24.61
N PRO A 46 -9.85 -16.95 24.49
CA PRO A 46 -10.72 -16.29 23.50
C PRO A 46 -10.57 -14.75 23.39
N ASN A 47 -10.18 -14.06 24.46
CA ASN A 47 -9.95 -12.61 24.44
C ASN A 47 -8.64 -12.21 23.77
N ILE A 48 -7.60 -13.06 23.82
CA ILE A 48 -6.32 -12.82 23.15
C ILE A 48 -6.49 -13.07 21.65
N GLN A 49 -7.26 -14.08 21.26
CA GLN A 49 -7.60 -14.36 19.86
C GLN A 49 -8.23 -13.15 19.16
N LYS A 50 -9.17 -12.47 19.82
CA LYS A 50 -9.80 -11.25 19.28
C LYS A 50 -8.81 -10.11 19.06
N LYS A 51 -7.82 -9.96 19.96
CA LYS A 51 -6.77 -8.93 19.83
C LYS A 51 -5.83 -9.26 18.67
N ILE A 52 -5.45 -10.53 18.52
CA ILE A 52 -4.64 -11.02 17.40
C ILE A 52 -5.35 -10.74 16.07
N ASP A 53 -6.63 -11.11 15.95
CA ASP A 53 -7.37 -10.91 14.70
C ASP A 53 -7.56 -9.43 14.37
N HIS A 54 -7.66 -8.56 15.38
CA HIS A 54 -7.66 -7.12 15.17
C HIS A 54 -6.34 -6.61 14.59
N VAL A 55 -5.21 -7.09 15.11
CA VAL A 55 -3.87 -6.73 14.66
C VAL A 55 -3.62 -7.23 13.23
N VAL A 56 -3.95 -8.49 12.93
CA VAL A 56 -3.81 -9.08 11.58
C VAL A 56 -4.63 -8.29 10.56
N ARG A 57 -5.92 -8.04 10.85
CA ARG A 57 -6.77 -7.24 9.96
C ARG A 57 -6.17 -5.87 9.71
N LYS A 58 -5.69 -5.18 10.75
CA LYS A 58 -5.07 -3.86 10.58
C LYS A 58 -3.86 -3.91 9.65
N PHE A 59 -3.00 -4.93 9.77
CA PHE A 59 -1.85 -5.10 8.88
C PHE A 59 -2.26 -5.38 7.43
N GLU A 60 -3.27 -6.22 7.21
CA GLU A 60 -3.80 -6.51 5.87
C GLU A 60 -4.37 -5.25 5.21
N TRP A 61 -5.11 -4.44 5.97
CA TRP A 61 -5.61 -3.15 5.51
C TRP A 61 -4.45 -2.20 5.16
N ASP A 62 -3.45 -2.03 6.04
CA ASP A 62 -2.29 -1.17 5.78
C ASP A 62 -1.52 -1.59 4.52
N LYS A 63 -1.38 -2.90 4.28
CA LYS A 63 -0.77 -3.45 3.05
C LYS A 63 -1.61 -3.09 1.83
N LYS A 64 -2.93 -3.29 1.89
CA LYS A 64 -3.85 -3.02 0.79
C LYS A 64 -3.86 -1.54 0.41
N TRP A 65 -4.02 -0.64 1.39
CA TRP A 65 -4.00 0.81 1.16
C TRP A 65 -2.69 1.29 0.54
N LYS A 66 -1.55 0.73 0.97
CA LYS A 66 -0.25 1.08 0.41
C LYS A 66 -0.08 0.59 -1.02
N GLU A 67 -0.58 -0.59 -1.34
CA GLU A 67 -0.55 -1.13 -2.70
C GLU A 67 -1.48 -0.33 -3.62
N GLU A 68 -2.72 -0.07 -3.19
CA GLU A 68 -3.69 0.76 -3.93
C GLU A 68 -3.11 2.16 -4.20
N GLY A 69 -2.57 2.84 -3.19
CA GLY A 69 -1.96 4.17 -3.39
C GLY A 69 -0.73 4.15 -4.32
N ARG A 70 0.03 3.05 -4.36
CA ARG A 70 1.14 2.87 -5.29
C ARG A 70 0.63 2.63 -6.71
N GLU A 71 -0.42 1.84 -6.87
CA GLU A 71 -1.04 1.54 -8.16
C GLU A 71 -1.72 2.79 -8.74
N GLU A 72 -2.56 3.48 -7.96
CA GLU A 72 -3.17 4.75 -8.33
C GLU A 72 -2.12 5.79 -8.72
N GLY A 73 -1.06 5.97 -7.92
CA GLY A 73 0.02 6.90 -8.24
C GLY A 73 0.75 6.55 -9.55
N ARG A 74 0.90 5.25 -9.85
CA ARG A 74 1.49 4.78 -11.12
C ARG A 74 0.56 5.08 -12.29
N GLU A 75 -0.73 4.78 -12.16
CA GLU A 75 -1.71 5.05 -13.21
C GLU A 75 -1.87 6.55 -13.50
N GLU A 76 -1.98 7.36 -12.46
CA GLU A 76 -1.99 8.82 -12.60
C GLU A 76 -0.74 9.35 -13.28
N GLY A 77 0.44 8.82 -12.91
CA GLY A 77 1.71 9.22 -13.51
C GLY A 77 1.76 8.89 -15.00
N ILE A 78 1.32 7.68 -15.39
CA ILE A 78 1.24 7.26 -16.79
C ILE A 78 0.26 8.16 -17.57
N GLU A 79 -0.91 8.45 -17.01
CA GLU A 79 -1.89 9.31 -17.68
C GLU A 79 -1.39 10.75 -17.82
N LYS A 80 -0.79 11.33 -16.77
CA LYS A 80 -0.15 12.66 -16.82
C LYS A 80 0.93 12.71 -17.90
N ALA A 81 1.81 11.71 -17.95
CA ALA A 81 2.86 11.63 -18.96
C ALA A 81 2.31 11.54 -20.40
N ARG A 82 1.25 10.75 -20.62
CA ARG A 82 0.57 10.66 -21.92
C ARG A 82 -0.02 12.01 -22.35
N LEU A 83 -0.68 12.71 -21.43
CA LEU A 83 -1.30 14.01 -21.69
C LEU A 83 -0.23 15.10 -21.96
N GLU A 84 0.87 15.11 -21.21
CA GLU A 84 1.99 16.04 -21.42
C GLU A 84 2.70 15.79 -22.75
N MET A 85 2.95 14.52 -23.09
CA MET A 85 3.50 14.12 -24.39
C MET A 85 2.58 14.59 -25.52
N ALA A 86 1.27 14.35 -25.42
CA ALA A 86 0.30 14.77 -26.42
C ALA A 86 0.29 16.30 -26.62
N ARG A 87 0.34 17.07 -25.52
CA ARG A 87 0.43 18.54 -25.57
C ARG A 87 1.71 19.02 -26.24
N THR A 88 2.83 18.37 -25.96
CA THR A 88 4.12 18.72 -26.56
C THR A 88 4.10 18.47 -28.07
N LEU A 89 3.67 17.28 -28.48
CA LEU A 89 3.57 16.93 -29.90
C LEU A 89 2.56 17.80 -30.67
N LEU A 90 1.46 18.21 -30.03
CA LEU A 90 0.51 19.16 -30.61
C LEU A 90 1.16 20.52 -30.87
N LYS A 91 1.93 21.03 -29.90
CA LYS A 91 2.67 22.30 -30.05
C LYS A 91 3.71 22.23 -31.16
N ASP A 92 4.33 21.07 -31.34
CA ASP A 92 5.29 20.82 -32.42
C ASP A 92 4.64 20.60 -33.79
N GLY A 93 3.30 20.69 -33.89
CA GLY A 93 2.56 20.56 -35.15
C GLY A 93 2.40 19.13 -35.66
N SER A 94 2.60 18.12 -34.79
CA SER A 94 2.41 16.72 -35.15
C SER A 94 0.95 16.41 -35.52
N SER A 95 0.75 15.47 -36.45
CA SER A 95 -0.60 15.06 -36.85
C SER A 95 -1.33 14.29 -35.74
N LEU A 96 -2.65 14.46 -35.64
CA LEU A 96 -3.47 13.80 -34.61
C LEU A 96 -3.33 12.27 -34.62
N GLY A 97 -3.20 11.67 -35.80
CA GLY A 97 -3.00 10.22 -35.95
C GLY A 97 -1.66 9.75 -35.39
N TYR A 98 -0.60 10.53 -35.59
CA TYR A 98 0.72 10.23 -35.02
C TYR A 98 0.71 10.35 -33.50
N ILE A 99 0.11 11.42 -32.97
CA ILE A 99 -0.01 11.64 -31.53
C ILE A 99 -0.81 10.52 -30.87
N SER A 100 -1.92 10.10 -31.48
CA SER A 100 -2.73 8.97 -31.01
C SER A 100 -1.93 7.68 -30.94
N LYS A 101 -1.14 7.37 -31.98
CA LYS A 101 -0.28 6.19 -32.01
C LYS A 101 0.79 6.18 -30.92
N VAL A 102 1.43 7.33 -30.66
CA VAL A 102 2.54 7.45 -29.70
C VAL A 102 2.06 7.48 -28.25
N THR A 103 0.95 8.19 -28.00
CA THR A 103 0.46 8.42 -26.63
C THR A 103 -0.59 7.39 -26.18
N GLY A 104 -1.18 6.65 -27.13
CA GLY A 104 -2.31 5.75 -26.89
C GLY A 104 -3.63 6.48 -26.61
N LEU A 105 -3.67 7.80 -26.70
CA LEU A 105 -4.89 8.59 -26.53
C LEU A 105 -5.76 8.52 -27.79
N THR A 106 -7.08 8.62 -27.61
CA THR A 106 -8.01 8.74 -28.74
C THR A 106 -7.88 10.10 -29.41
N ILE A 107 -8.18 10.16 -30.70
CA ILE A 107 -8.14 11.42 -31.48
C ILE A 107 -9.05 12.49 -30.84
N ASP A 108 -10.23 12.11 -30.35
CA ASP A 108 -11.15 13.05 -29.70
C ASP A 108 -10.58 13.60 -28.39
N ARG A 109 -9.91 12.76 -27.59
CA ARG A 109 -9.22 13.20 -26.38
C ARG A 109 -8.10 14.19 -26.71
N ILE A 110 -7.35 13.93 -27.78
CA ILE A 110 -6.28 14.83 -28.25
C ILE A 110 -6.86 16.17 -28.73
N LYS A 111 -7.98 16.17 -29.47
CA LYS A 111 -8.65 17.41 -29.90
C LYS A 111 -9.11 18.27 -28.72
N GLN A 112 -9.62 17.65 -27.64
CA GLN A 112 -10.00 18.37 -26.42
C GLN A 112 -8.80 19.05 -25.73
N LEU A 113 -7.59 18.49 -25.87
CA LEU A 113 -6.37 19.11 -25.32
C LEU A 113 -5.99 20.41 -26.04
N ASN A 114 -6.45 20.60 -27.28
CA ASN A 114 -6.15 21.77 -28.10
C ASN A 114 -7.18 22.92 -27.95
N GLN A 115 -8.24 22.71 -27.16
CA GLN A 115 -9.36 23.67 -26.99
C GLN A 115 -9.29 24.46 -25.67
N LYS A 116 -8.15 24.41 -24.96
CA LYS A 116 -7.86 25.25 -23.77
C LYS A 116 -6.69 26.16 -24.05
#